data_AF-A0A9X4IRC4-F1
#
_entry.id   AF-A0A9X4IRC4-F1
#
_cell.length_a   1.000
_cell.length_b   1.000
_cell.length_c   1.000
_cell.angle_alpha   90.00
_cell.angle_beta   90.00
_cell.angle_gamma   90.00
#
_symmetry.space_group_name_H-M   'P 1'
#
loop_
_entity.id
_entity.type
_entity.pdbx_description
1 polymer ?
#
loop_
_entity_poly.entity_id
_entity_poly.type
_entity_poly.pdbx_seq_one_letter_code
_entity_poly.pdbx_strand_id
1 'polypeptide(L)'
;MSISFDVVIASDDYSVDMNSGLDTLKGASEATRQIATTILEERVPERLSSESKVRTNLKKSFKGSFGQQFSIDIYDIDVQKRLNKIGKKAFVELISYFINEALYQESLELSPKAKKILKGLGVELEEKLIQQLQRSSLEHLHTVSNNFNQDVVVN
;
A
#
# COMPACT_ATOMS: atom_id res chain seq x y z
N MET A 1 -5.42 6.09 -16.10
CA MET A 1 -4.56 4.89 -16.20
C MET A 1 -4.70 4.11 -14.90
N SER A 2 -4.65 2.77 -14.94
CA SER A 2 -4.82 1.91 -13.76
C SER A 2 -3.59 1.03 -13.51
N ILE A 3 -3.17 0.88 -12.26
CA ILE A 3 -2.14 -0.08 -11.83
C ILE A 3 -2.80 -1.09 -10.91
N SER A 4 -2.85 -2.36 -11.32
CA SER A 4 -3.38 -3.44 -10.48
C SER A 4 -2.35 -3.89 -9.43
N PHE A 5 -2.86 -4.25 -8.26
CA PHE A 5 -2.20 -4.79 -7.08
C PHE A 5 -3.02 -5.96 -6.56
N ASP A 6 -2.39 -6.97 -6.00
CA ASP A 6 -3.08 -8.12 -5.42
C ASP A 6 -2.75 -8.22 -3.93
N VAL A 7 -3.80 -8.29 -3.08
CA VAL A 7 -3.65 -8.67 -1.68
C VAL A 7 -3.99 -10.14 -1.55
N VAL A 8 -3.06 -10.92 -1.02
CA VAL A 8 -3.27 -12.34 -0.72
C VAL A 8 -3.16 -12.52 0.79
N ILE A 9 -4.23 -13.03 1.40
CA ILE A 9 -4.23 -13.46 2.81
C ILE A 9 -3.99 -14.96 2.80
N ALA A 10 -2.80 -15.39 3.22
CA ALA A 10 -2.46 -16.81 3.30
C ALA A 10 -3.13 -17.44 4.54
N SER A 11 -3.90 -18.51 4.34
CA SER A 11 -4.48 -19.32 5.41
C SER A 11 -4.31 -20.79 5.08
N ASP A 12 -3.93 -21.60 6.07
CA ASP A 12 -3.65 -23.03 5.88
C ASP A 12 -4.90 -23.83 5.53
N ASP A 13 -6.07 -23.39 5.99
CA ASP A 13 -7.37 -24.03 5.79
C ASP A 13 -8.23 -23.33 4.72
N TYR A 14 -7.64 -22.38 3.97
CA TYR A 14 -8.34 -21.51 3.01
C TYR A 14 -9.51 -20.72 3.64
N SER A 15 -9.47 -20.44 4.94
CA SER A 15 -10.50 -19.66 5.61
C SER A 15 -9.89 -18.48 6.39
N VAL A 16 -10.59 -17.35 6.35
CA VAL A 16 -10.25 -16.14 7.09
C VAL A 16 -11.54 -15.61 7.69
N ASP A 17 -11.49 -15.17 8.95
CA ASP A 17 -12.61 -14.47 9.58
C ASP A 17 -13.07 -13.29 8.71
N MET A 18 -14.38 -13.17 8.49
CA MET A 18 -14.94 -12.23 7.52
C MET A 18 -14.57 -10.78 7.83
N ASN A 19 -14.68 -10.37 9.10
CA ASN A 19 -14.39 -8.99 9.48
C ASN A 19 -12.90 -8.69 9.32
N SER A 20 -12.07 -9.63 9.79
CA SER A 20 -10.61 -9.55 9.69
C SER A 20 -10.12 -9.48 8.24
N GLY A 21 -10.71 -10.29 7.37
CA GLY A 21 -10.44 -10.26 5.93
C GLY A 21 -10.83 -8.91 5.32
N LEU A 22 -12.04 -8.43 5.56
CA LEU A 22 -12.51 -7.14 5.03
C LEU A 22 -11.68 -5.97 5.53
N ASP A 23 -11.29 -5.96 6.81
CA ASP A 23 -10.42 -4.92 7.38
C ASP A 23 -9.03 -4.94 6.78
N THR A 24 -8.47 -6.12 6.53
CA THR A 24 -7.17 -6.27 5.84
C THR A 24 -7.23 -5.69 4.42
N LEU A 25 -8.28 -6.01 3.67
CA LEU A 25 -8.48 -5.50 2.32
C LEU A 25 -8.68 -3.98 2.30
N LYS A 26 -9.44 -3.47 3.28
CA LYS A 26 -9.64 -2.03 3.46
C LYS A 26 -8.33 -1.34 3.80
N GLY A 27 -7.54 -1.86 4.74
CA GLY A 27 -6.26 -1.32 5.15
C GLY A 27 -5.25 -1.29 3.99
N ALA A 28 -5.13 -2.38 3.23
CA ALA A 28 -4.28 -2.43 2.04
C ALA A 28 -4.68 -1.37 1.00
N SER A 29 -5.99 -1.21 0.77
CA SER A 29 -6.52 -0.18 -0.11
C SER A 29 -6.21 1.24 0.41
N GLU A 30 -6.42 1.51 1.69
CA GLU A 30 -6.20 2.83 2.29
C GLU A 30 -4.72 3.21 2.31
N ALA A 31 -3.83 2.30 2.73
CA ALA A 31 -2.39 2.51 2.76
C ALA A 31 -1.87 2.82 1.35
N THR A 32 -2.25 1.98 0.38
CA THR A 32 -1.82 2.15 -1.01
C THR A 32 -2.35 3.45 -1.60
N ARG A 33 -3.56 3.86 -1.24
CA ARG A 33 -4.15 5.14 -1.65
C ARG A 33 -3.42 6.34 -1.03
N GLN A 34 -3.07 6.28 0.26
CA GLN A 34 -2.30 7.32 0.93
C GLN A 34 -0.90 7.47 0.34
N ILE A 35 -0.21 6.34 0.11
CA ILE A 35 1.12 6.31 -0.49
C ILE A 35 1.06 6.89 -1.90
N ALA A 36 0.11 6.43 -2.73
CA ALA A 36 -0.10 6.99 -4.04
C ALA A 36 -0.38 8.48 -3.97
N THR A 37 -1.34 8.93 -3.15
CA THR A 37 -1.64 10.37 -3.03
C THR A 37 -0.42 11.19 -2.62
N THR A 38 0.40 10.68 -1.69
CA THR A 38 1.60 11.38 -1.21
C THR A 38 2.66 11.53 -2.29
N ILE A 39 2.96 10.44 -3.00
CA ILE A 39 3.95 10.44 -4.08
C ILE A 39 3.50 11.35 -5.24
N LEU A 40 2.20 11.43 -5.45
CA LEU A 40 1.60 12.04 -6.61
C LEU A 40 1.29 13.52 -6.40
N GLU A 41 0.71 13.87 -5.25
CA GLU A 41 0.26 15.22 -4.93
C GLU A 41 1.19 15.98 -3.98
N GLU A 42 2.32 15.40 -3.55
CA GLU A 42 3.28 16.02 -2.60
C GLU A 42 2.66 16.44 -1.27
N ARG A 43 1.57 15.78 -0.88
CA ARG A 43 0.89 16.00 0.39
C ARG A 43 0.45 14.68 0.99
N VAL A 44 0.53 14.59 2.31
CA VAL A 44 0.00 13.45 3.05
C VAL A 44 -1.48 13.72 3.35
N PRO A 45 -2.43 12.95 2.81
CA PRO A 45 -3.85 13.16 3.08
C PRO A 45 -4.21 12.66 4.49
N GLU A 46 -4.68 13.57 5.35
CA GLU A 46 -5.19 13.23 6.70
C GLU A 46 -6.51 12.47 6.65
N ARG A 47 -7.30 12.64 5.56
CA ARG A 47 -8.56 11.93 5.32
C ARG A 47 -8.66 11.47 3.88
N LEU A 48 -9.16 10.25 3.70
CA LEU A 48 -9.41 9.64 2.40
C LEU A 48 -10.88 9.83 2.00
N SER A 49 -11.20 10.90 1.27
CA SER A 49 -12.57 11.21 0.84
C SER A 49 -12.94 10.54 -0.49
N SER A 50 -14.22 10.44 -0.83
CA SER A 50 -14.66 9.98 -2.16
C SER A 50 -14.29 10.94 -3.29
N GLU A 51 -13.99 12.20 -2.97
CA GLU A 51 -13.64 13.28 -3.91
C GLU A 51 -12.15 13.33 -4.26
N SER A 52 -11.29 12.54 -3.60
CA SER A 52 -9.84 12.63 -3.84
C SER A 52 -9.46 12.13 -5.25
N LYS A 53 -8.45 12.78 -5.85
CA LYS A 53 -8.00 12.51 -7.24
C LYS A 53 -7.35 11.14 -7.44
N VAL A 54 -6.90 10.52 -6.35
CA VAL A 54 -6.38 9.14 -6.33
C VAL A 54 -7.40 8.25 -5.63
N ARG A 55 -7.75 7.13 -6.26
CA ARG A 55 -8.76 6.19 -5.74
C ARG A 55 -8.30 4.74 -5.94
N THR A 56 -8.74 3.89 -5.01
CA THR A 56 -8.68 2.44 -5.12
C THR A 56 -10.05 1.91 -5.47
N ASN A 57 -10.10 0.95 -6.39
CA ASN A 57 -11.33 0.33 -6.85
C ASN A 57 -11.24 -1.18 -6.64
N LEU A 58 -12.32 -1.77 -6.12
CA LEU A 58 -12.44 -3.20 -5.94
C LEU A 58 -12.62 -3.86 -7.31
N LYS A 59 -11.74 -4.81 -7.68
CA LYS A 59 -11.78 -5.52 -8.96
C LYS A 59 -12.20 -6.98 -8.77
N LYS A 60 -12.62 -7.63 -9.85
CA LYS A 60 -13.11 -9.02 -9.85
C LYS A 60 -11.91 -9.97 -9.62
N SER A 61 -12.05 -10.91 -8.68
CA SER A 61 -10.93 -11.58 -7.98
C SER A 61 -10.50 -12.97 -8.49
N PHE A 62 -11.11 -13.54 -9.54
CA PHE A 62 -11.04 -14.96 -9.96
C PHE A 62 -11.90 -15.94 -9.12
N LYS A 63 -12.18 -17.12 -9.70
CA LYS A 63 -12.91 -18.22 -9.05
C LYS A 63 -11.96 -18.97 -8.11
N GLY A 64 -12.22 -18.91 -6.80
CA GLY A 64 -11.72 -19.90 -5.83
C GLY A 64 -10.58 -19.47 -4.88
N SER A 65 -10.10 -18.23 -4.90
CA SER A 65 -9.11 -17.73 -3.93
C SER A 65 -9.59 -16.45 -3.27
N PHE A 66 -9.37 -16.29 -1.95
CA PHE A 66 -9.62 -15.07 -1.18
C PHE A 66 -8.62 -13.92 -1.48
N GLY A 67 -7.98 -13.94 -2.65
CA GLY A 67 -7.14 -12.86 -3.13
C GLY A 67 -8.01 -11.71 -3.63
N GLN A 68 -7.82 -10.51 -3.10
CA GLN A 68 -8.51 -9.33 -3.61
C GLN A 68 -7.55 -8.51 -4.46
N GLN A 69 -7.88 -8.43 -5.75
CA GLN A 69 -7.22 -7.48 -6.65
C GLN A 69 -7.78 -6.08 -6.41
N PHE A 70 -6.90 -5.10 -6.25
CA PHE A 70 -7.23 -3.68 -6.16
C PHE A 70 -6.30 -2.89 -7.08
N SER A 71 -6.59 -1.62 -7.39
CA SER A 71 -5.73 -0.83 -8.27
C SER A 71 -5.51 0.58 -7.76
N ILE A 72 -4.31 1.15 -7.98
CA ILE A 72 -4.10 2.60 -7.91
C ILE A 72 -4.45 3.17 -9.28
N ASP A 73 -5.54 3.92 -9.34
CA ASP A 73 -5.94 4.63 -10.54
C ASP A 73 -5.57 6.11 -10.41
N ILE A 74 -4.76 6.59 -11.36
CA ILE A 74 -4.27 7.96 -11.39
C ILE A 74 -4.97 8.68 -12.54
N TYR A 75 -5.73 9.73 -12.22
CA TYR A 75 -6.48 10.50 -13.20
C TYR A 75 -5.82 11.84 -13.57
N ASP A 76 -4.98 12.39 -12.70
CA ASP A 76 -4.27 13.64 -12.93
C ASP A 76 -3.05 13.44 -13.84
N ILE A 77 -2.90 14.30 -14.84
CA ILE A 77 -1.89 14.16 -15.91
C ILE A 77 -0.48 14.41 -15.40
N ASP A 78 -0.28 15.41 -14.53
CA ASP A 78 1.06 15.77 -14.07
C ASP A 78 1.58 14.74 -13.07
N VAL A 79 0.65 14.21 -12.29
CA VAL A 79 0.85 13.06 -11.44
C VAL A 79 1.24 11.81 -12.24
N GLN A 80 0.55 11.51 -13.33
CA GLN A 80 0.93 10.40 -14.22
C GLN A 80 2.33 10.59 -14.79
N LYS A 81 2.70 11.81 -15.19
CA LYS A 81 4.06 12.11 -15.68
C LYS A 81 5.11 11.81 -14.61
N ARG A 82 4.83 12.12 -13.33
CA ARG A 82 5.76 11.82 -12.24
C ARG A 82 5.92 10.33 -12.00
N LEU A 83 4.83 9.57 -11.95
CA LEU A 83 4.88 8.12 -11.87
C LEU A 83 5.70 7.54 -13.04
N ASN A 84 5.51 8.06 -14.25
CA ASN A 84 6.27 7.61 -15.43
C ASN A 84 7.77 7.90 -15.29
N LYS A 85 8.17 9.04 -14.71
CA LYS A 85 9.57 9.36 -14.43
C LYS A 85 10.18 8.40 -13.39
N ILE A 86 9.44 8.11 -12.32
CA ILE A 86 9.85 7.16 -11.26
C ILE A 86 9.95 5.74 -11.85
N GLY A 87 8.98 5.35 -12.67
CA GLY A 87 8.86 4.02 -13.26
C GLY A 87 8.17 3.04 -12.30
N LYS A 88 7.31 2.19 -12.87
CA LYS A 88 6.44 1.28 -12.10
C LYS A 88 7.21 0.37 -11.14
N LYS A 89 8.34 -0.19 -11.57
CA LYS A 89 9.15 -1.10 -10.74
C LYS A 89 9.68 -0.42 -9.48
N ALA A 90 10.36 0.72 -9.64
CA ALA A 90 10.88 1.49 -8.50
C ALA A 90 9.75 2.01 -7.60
N PHE A 91 8.58 2.31 -8.17
CA PHE A 91 7.41 2.73 -7.41
C PHE A 91 6.86 1.60 -6.51
N VAL A 92 6.77 0.38 -7.03
CA VAL A 92 6.35 -0.80 -6.25
C VAL A 92 7.37 -1.13 -5.16
N GLU A 93 8.67 -1.11 -5.47
CA GLU A 93 9.74 -1.31 -4.48
C GLU A 93 9.62 -0.34 -3.29
N LEU A 94 9.31 0.93 -3.56
CA LEU A 94 9.12 1.93 -2.51
C LEU A 94 7.87 1.66 -1.67
N ILE A 95 6.76 1.19 -2.27
CA ILE A 95 5.56 0.79 -1.52
C ILE A 95 5.93 -0.34 -0.55
N SER A 96 6.60 -1.38 -1.04
CA SER A 96 7.01 -2.52 -0.21
C SER A 96 7.97 -2.10 0.91
N TYR A 97 8.90 -1.18 0.64
CA TYR A 97 9.80 -0.62 1.66
C TYR A 97 9.02 0.03 2.81
N PHE A 98 8.11 0.97 2.52
CA PHE A 98 7.36 1.68 3.56
C PHE A 98 6.44 0.76 4.37
N ILE A 99 5.89 -0.28 3.74
CA ILE A 99 5.10 -1.30 4.44
C ILE A 99 6.00 -2.05 5.43
N ASN A 100 7.13 -2.59 4.99
CA ASN A 100 8.04 -3.36 5.87
C ASN A 100 8.57 -2.51 7.04
N GLU A 101 9.00 -1.27 6.77
CA GLU A 101 9.47 -0.35 7.80
C GLU A 101 8.36 -0.03 8.82
N ALA A 102 7.12 0.20 8.36
CA ALA A 102 5.99 0.40 9.26
C ALA A 102 5.68 -0.83 10.11
N LEU A 103 5.86 -2.05 9.57
CA LEU A 103 5.65 -3.32 10.27
C LEU A 103 6.83 -3.75 11.16
N TYR A 104 7.91 -2.96 11.24
CA TYR A 104 9.18 -3.37 11.88
C TYR A 104 9.77 -4.66 11.31
N GLN A 105 9.53 -4.94 10.02
CA GLN A 105 10.07 -6.08 9.28
C GLN A 105 11.35 -5.68 8.53
N GLU A 106 12.19 -6.65 8.15
CA GLU A 106 13.35 -6.39 7.30
C GLU A 106 12.91 -5.76 5.97
N SER A 107 13.41 -4.55 5.69
CA SER A 107 13.11 -3.88 4.43
C SER A 107 13.86 -4.51 3.27
N LEU A 108 13.13 -4.75 2.17
CA LEU A 108 13.69 -5.27 0.93
C LEU A 108 14.76 -4.33 0.35
N GLU A 109 15.82 -4.89 -0.22
CA GLU A 109 16.86 -4.08 -0.87
C GLU A 109 16.30 -3.26 -2.04
N LEU A 110 16.30 -1.94 -1.85
CA LEU A 110 15.88 -1.00 -2.89
C LEU A 110 16.88 -0.92 -4.05
N SER A 111 16.36 -0.85 -5.28
CA SER A 111 17.19 -0.56 -6.45
C SER A 111 17.85 0.83 -6.36
N PRO A 112 18.94 1.10 -7.09
CA PRO A 112 19.56 2.43 -7.10
C PRO A 112 18.61 3.57 -7.47
N LYS A 113 17.62 3.27 -8.32
CA LYS A 113 16.60 4.24 -8.72
C LYS A 113 15.63 4.53 -7.57
N ALA A 114 15.14 3.49 -6.88
CA ALA A 114 14.28 3.64 -5.72
C ALA A 114 15.00 4.37 -4.58
N LYS A 115 16.25 4.01 -4.27
CA LYS A 115 17.10 4.70 -3.27
C LYS A 115 17.24 6.20 -3.56
N LYS A 116 17.41 6.58 -4.84
CA LYS A 116 17.50 7.99 -5.25
C LYS A 116 16.19 8.74 -5.02
N ILE A 117 15.04 8.11 -5.29
CA ILE A 117 13.73 8.70 -5.04
C ILE A 117 13.48 8.84 -3.53
N LEU A 118 13.78 7.80 -2.74
CA LEU A 118 13.67 7.83 -1.28
C LEU A 118 14.49 8.97 -0.67
N LYS A 119 15.77 9.08 -1.07
CA LYS A 119 16.64 10.18 -0.65
C LYS A 119 16.09 11.56 -1.06
N GLY A 120 15.39 11.64 -2.19
CA GLY A 120 14.76 12.87 -2.67
C GLY A 120 13.48 13.26 -1.91
N LEU A 121 12.82 12.32 -1.24
CA LEU A 121 11.68 12.62 -0.34
C LEU A 121 12.13 13.34 0.92
N GLY A 122 13.35 13.03 1.41
CA GLY A 122 13.90 13.61 2.63
C GLY A 122 13.43 12.88 3.88
N VAL A 123 14.30 12.89 4.89
CA VAL A 123 14.15 12.10 6.13
C VAL A 123 12.87 12.45 6.89
N GLU A 124 12.53 13.74 6.94
CA GLU A 124 11.35 14.21 7.68
C GLU A 124 10.03 13.64 7.12
N LEU A 125 9.89 13.58 5.80
CA LEU A 125 8.69 13.02 5.16
C LEU A 125 8.63 11.50 5.28
N GLU A 126 9.78 10.85 5.16
CA GLU A 126 9.92 9.41 5.36
C GLU A 126 9.48 8.99 6.77
N GLU A 127 10.07 9.60 7.81
CA GLU A 127 9.73 9.30 9.21
C GLU A 127 8.26 9.61 9.53
N LYS A 128 7.74 10.75 9.04
CA LYS A 128 6.35 11.14 9.27
C LYS A 128 5.38 10.15 8.62
N LEU A 129 5.70 9.62 7.45
CA LEU A 129 4.88 8.60 6.78
C LEU A 129 4.91 7.28 7.56
N ILE A 130 6.07 6.84 8.01
CA ILE A 130 6.21 5.62 8.82
C ILE A 130 5.38 5.75 10.11
N GLN A 131 5.52 6.85 10.85
CA GLN A 131 4.75 7.09 12.08
C GLN A 131 3.24 7.13 11.83
N GLN A 132 2.81 7.70 10.70
CA GLN A 132 1.39 7.76 10.36
C GLN A 132 0.84 6.36 10.04
N LEU A 133 1.57 5.55 9.25
CA LEU A 133 1.20 4.16 8.96
C LEU A 133 1.11 3.33 10.24
N GLN A 134 2.02 3.57 11.19
CA GLN A 134 2.00 2.93 12.49
C GLN A 134 0.82 3.34 13.38
N ARG A 135 0.26 4.53 13.20
CA ARG A 135 -0.89 5.01 13.98
C ARG A 135 -2.24 4.62 13.38
N SER A 136 -2.38 4.68 12.05
CA SER A 136 -3.69 4.47 11.40
C SER A 136 -3.88 3.09 10.78
N SER A 137 -2.80 2.47 10.29
CA SER A 137 -2.89 1.25 9.47
C SER A 137 -2.50 0.00 10.25
N LEU A 138 -1.60 0.12 11.24
CA LEU A 138 -1.19 -0.97 12.13
C LEU A 138 -2.26 -1.40 13.14
N GLU A 139 -3.14 -0.51 13.62
CA GLU A 139 -4.25 -0.94 14.49
C GLU A 139 -5.18 -1.93 13.77
N HIS A 140 -5.31 -1.84 12.44
CA HIS A 140 -6.12 -2.73 11.64
C HIS A 140 -5.33 -3.95 11.11
N LEU A 141 -4.02 -3.80 10.85
CA LEU A 141 -3.13 -4.87 10.40
C LEU A 141 -2.70 -5.84 11.53
N HIS A 142 -2.47 -5.35 12.75
CA HIS A 142 -2.10 -6.19 13.89
C HIS A 142 -3.25 -7.07 14.42
N THR A 143 -4.50 -6.76 14.09
CA THR A 143 -5.67 -7.58 14.51
C THR A 143 -5.59 -9.01 13.96
N VAL A 144 -4.90 -9.23 12.84
CA VAL A 144 -4.68 -10.57 12.25
C VAL A 144 -3.38 -11.20 12.75
N SER A 145 -2.28 -10.44 12.78
CA SER A 145 -0.98 -10.95 13.25
C SER A 145 -1.01 -11.40 14.72
N ASN A 146 -1.63 -10.62 15.62
CA ASN A 146 -1.68 -10.94 17.04
C ASN A 146 -2.71 -12.03 17.41
N ASN A 147 -3.71 -12.28 16.56
CA ASN A 147 -4.74 -13.29 16.84
C ASN A 147 -4.49 -14.63 16.12
N PHE A 148 -3.71 -14.64 15.03
CA PHE A 148 -3.62 -15.83 14.15
C PHE A 148 -2.22 -16.23 13.66
N ASN A 149 -1.15 -15.49 13.97
CA ASN A 149 0.22 -15.92 13.68
C ASN A 149 0.48 -16.23 12.17
N GLN A 150 -0.08 -15.42 11.26
CA GLN A 150 0.01 -15.59 9.79
C GLN A 150 0.72 -14.41 9.09
N ASP A 151 1.47 -14.72 8.02
CA ASP A 151 2.22 -13.76 7.19
C ASP A 151 1.33 -13.09 6.11
N VAL A 152 1.48 -11.76 5.95
CA VAL A 152 0.77 -10.97 4.92
C VAL A 152 1.76 -10.50 3.86
N VAL A 153 1.51 -10.82 2.58
CA VAL A 153 2.37 -10.46 1.45
C VAL A 153 1.59 -9.63 0.42
N VAL A 154 2.15 -8.49 0.01
CA VAL A 154 1.61 -7.63 -1.07
C VAL A 154 2.56 -7.70 -2.28
N ASN A 155 2.03 -8.05 -3.46
CA ASN A 155 2.78 -8.18 -4.72
C ASN A 155 2.32 -7.19 -5.80
#